data_AF-A0A6M1TT89-F1
#
_entry.id   AF-A0A6M1TT89-F1
#
_cell.length_a   1.000
_cell.length_b   1.000
_cell.length_c   1.000
_cell.angle_alpha   90.00
_cell.angle_beta   90.00
_cell.angle_gamma   90.00
#
_symmetry.space_group_name_H-M   'P 1'
#
loop_
_entity.id
_entity.type
_entity.pdbx_description
1 polymer ?
#
loop_
_entity_poly.entity_id
_entity_poly.type
_entity_poly.pdbx_seq_one_letter_code
_entity_poly.pdbx_strand_id
1 'polypeptide(L)'
;ANPDARIFGVTATPNRGDRKGLREVFDNVADQVRLGELIASGHLVPPRTFVIDVGVQDELRSVRKTMSDFDMAEVAGIMDRAPVTDEVIRHWNEKAGDRQTVVFCSTVAHAEHVTDAFRAAGVSAALIHGDLAAETRKAILADYAAGDTRVVVNVAVLTEGWDHPPTSCVVLLRPSSYKSTMIQMVGRGLRTVDPEEHP
;
A
#
# COMPACT_ATOMS: atom_id res chain seq x y z
N ALA A 1 35.58 -15.22 11.03
CA ALA A 1 35.02 -14.03 10.35
C ALA A 1 35.97 -13.64 9.22
N ASN A 2 35.45 -13.29 8.04
CA ASN A 2 36.27 -12.87 6.91
C ASN A 2 36.52 -11.35 6.99
N PRO A 3 37.76 -10.89 7.25
CA PRO A 3 38.07 -9.47 7.40
C PRO A 3 37.91 -8.65 6.10
N ASP A 4 37.91 -9.32 4.94
CA ASP A 4 37.78 -8.67 3.63
C ASP A 4 36.34 -8.63 3.12
N ALA A 5 35.38 -9.17 3.88
CA ALA A 5 33.98 -9.14 3.50
C ALA A 5 33.50 -7.69 3.28
N ARG A 6 32.88 -7.44 2.14
CA ARG A 6 32.22 -6.16 1.81
C ARG A 6 30.71 -6.34 1.96
N ILE A 7 30.03 -5.30 2.43
CA ILE A 7 28.58 -5.30 2.63
C ILE A 7 27.94 -4.41 1.57
N PHE A 8 26.93 -4.96 0.88
CA PHE A 8 26.12 -4.23 -0.09
C PHE A 8 24.66 -4.33 0.33
N GLY A 9 23.93 -3.22 0.26
CA GLY A 9 22.53 -3.14 0.65
C GLY A 9 21.72 -2.38 -0.38
N VAL A 10 20.49 -2.85 -0.63
CA VAL A 10 19.53 -2.18 -1.51
C VAL A 10 18.31 -1.76 -0.70
N THR A 11 17.82 -0.56 -0.95
CA THR A 11 16.59 -0.06 -0.33
C THR A 11 15.88 0.93 -1.25
N ALA A 12 14.56 0.83 -1.32
CA ALA A 12 13.74 1.83 -2.00
C ALA A 12 13.55 3.09 -1.15
N THR A 13 13.84 3.03 0.15
CA THR A 13 13.56 4.11 1.12
C THR A 13 14.71 4.24 2.14
N PRO A 14 15.80 4.92 1.78
CA PRO A 14 16.97 5.06 2.68
C PRO A 14 16.66 5.93 3.91
N ASN A 15 15.66 6.81 3.82
CA ASN A 15 15.21 7.65 4.91
C ASN A 15 13.98 7.04 5.59
N ARG A 16 14.17 6.53 6.82
CA ARG A 16 13.12 5.95 7.64
C ARG A 16 12.53 6.98 8.60
N GLY A 17 11.25 6.82 8.93
CA GLY A 17 10.51 7.75 9.79
C GLY A 17 10.99 7.76 11.25
N ASP A 18 11.64 6.68 11.69
CA ASP A 18 12.26 6.56 13.02
C ASP A 18 13.57 7.36 13.17
N ARG A 19 13.97 8.12 12.14
CA ARG A 19 15.22 8.90 12.06
C ARG A 19 16.49 8.05 12.23
N LYS A 20 16.37 6.72 12.27
CA LYS A 20 17.52 5.81 12.24
C LYS A 20 17.88 5.55 10.79
N GLY A 21 18.86 6.31 10.31
CA GLY A 21 19.44 6.10 8.99
C GLY A 21 20.23 4.79 8.94
N LEU A 22 20.48 4.31 7.73
CA LEU A 22 21.32 3.12 7.50
C LEU A 22 22.83 3.37 7.72
N ARG A 23 23.22 4.58 8.14
CA ARG A 23 24.62 4.98 8.35
C ARG A 23 25.37 4.21 9.43
N GLU A 24 24.65 3.59 10.37
CA GLU A 24 25.28 2.72 11.38
C GLU A 24 25.85 1.43 10.77
N VAL A 25 25.38 1.04 9.58
CA VAL A 25 25.76 -0.20 8.88
C VAL A 25 26.45 0.08 7.53
N PHE A 26 26.14 1.21 6.89
CA PHE A 26 26.62 1.56 5.55
C PHE A 26 27.27 2.95 5.55
N ASP A 27 28.54 3.01 5.15
CA ASP A 27 29.33 4.24 5.19
C ASP A 27 29.03 5.20 4.03
N ASN A 28 28.41 4.72 2.95
CA ASN A 28 28.12 5.50 1.76
C ASN A 28 26.83 5.07 1.05
N VAL A 29 26.42 5.90 0.10
CA VAL A 29 25.43 5.56 -0.93
C VAL A 29 26.18 5.52 -2.25
N ALA A 30 26.35 4.32 -2.81
CA ALA A 30 27.09 4.14 -4.05
C ALA A 30 26.33 4.65 -5.27
N ASP A 31 25.00 4.49 -5.26
CA ASP A 31 24.11 4.95 -6.32
C ASP A 31 22.69 5.20 -5.77
N GLN A 32 21.92 6.05 -6.45
CA GLN A 32 20.51 6.32 -6.12
C GLN A 32 19.72 6.60 -7.39
N VAL A 33 18.81 5.69 -7.73
CA VAL A 33 17.82 5.88 -8.79
C VAL A 33 16.50 6.39 -8.20
N ARG A 34 15.91 7.40 -8.83
CA ARG A 34 14.65 8.04 -8.42
C ARG A 34 13.46 7.41 -9.12
N LEU A 35 12.29 7.47 -8.48
CA LEU A 35 11.03 6.99 -9.07
C LEU A 35 10.75 7.62 -10.44
N GLY A 36 10.96 8.92 -10.57
CA GLY A 36 10.76 9.63 -11.84
C GLY A 36 11.71 9.17 -12.95
N GLU A 37 12.93 8.76 -12.62
CA GLU A 37 13.89 8.22 -13.59
C GLU A 37 13.42 6.84 -14.08
N LEU A 38 12.98 5.97 -13.17
CA LEU A 38 12.43 4.66 -13.52
C LEU A 38 11.16 4.75 -14.38
N ILE A 39 10.30 5.75 -14.12
CA ILE A 39 9.12 6.01 -14.96
C ILE A 39 9.57 6.52 -16.34
N ALA A 40 10.49 7.48 -16.39
CA ALA A 40 10.97 8.07 -17.64
C ALA A 40 11.71 7.05 -18.53
N SER A 41 12.40 6.08 -17.93
CA SER A 41 13.10 5.02 -18.65
C SER A 41 12.23 3.79 -18.97
N GLY A 42 10.95 3.81 -18.60
CA GLY A 42 10.00 2.73 -18.89
C GLY A 42 10.10 1.51 -17.98
N HIS A 43 10.83 1.58 -16.85
CA HIS A 43 10.88 0.52 -15.84
C HIS A 43 9.66 0.53 -14.90
N LEU A 44 8.91 1.63 -14.86
CA LEU A 44 7.67 1.77 -14.11
C LEU A 44 6.61 2.49 -14.96
N VAL A 45 5.34 2.18 -14.69
CA VAL A 45 4.22 2.86 -15.36
C VAL A 45 3.96 4.24 -14.73
N PRO A 46 3.61 5.26 -15.52
CA PRO A 46 3.25 6.58 -15.00
C PRO A 46 1.91 6.50 -14.25
N PRO A 47 1.85 6.88 -12.96
CA PRO A 47 0.61 6.80 -12.19
C PRO A 47 -0.39 7.89 -12.59
N ARG A 48 -1.68 7.55 -12.52
CA ARG A 48 -2.78 8.52 -12.51
C ARG A 48 -3.33 8.64 -11.09
N THR A 49 -3.19 9.80 -10.48
CA THR A 49 -3.56 10.04 -9.08
C THR A 49 -4.87 10.81 -8.95
N PHE A 50 -5.71 10.41 -7.99
CA PHE A 50 -6.92 11.13 -7.62
C PHE A 50 -6.90 11.39 -6.11
N VAL A 51 -7.27 12.61 -5.71
CA VAL A 51 -7.55 12.94 -4.31
C VAL A 51 -9.05 13.13 -4.21
N ILE A 52 -9.69 12.29 -3.40
CA ILE A 52 -11.13 12.31 -3.20
C ILE A 52 -11.40 12.97 -1.85
N ASP A 53 -12.19 14.03 -1.86
CA ASP A 53 -12.67 14.66 -0.65
C ASP A 53 -14.01 14.03 -0.25
N VAL A 54 -13.99 13.30 0.85
CA VAL A 54 -15.16 12.66 1.48
C VAL A 54 -15.70 13.48 2.66
N GLY A 55 -15.29 14.75 2.77
CA GLY A 55 -15.77 15.68 3.80
C GLY A 55 -15.04 15.56 5.14
N VAL A 56 -13.90 14.88 5.19
CA VAL A 56 -13.18 14.53 6.43
C VAL A 56 -11.74 15.07 6.48
N GLN A 57 -11.35 15.84 5.46
CA GLN A 57 -9.98 16.33 5.29
C GLN A 57 -9.52 17.19 6.46
N ASP A 58 -10.38 18.05 7.00
CA ASP A 58 -10.03 18.92 8.14
C ASP A 58 -9.85 18.12 9.43
N GLU A 59 -10.69 17.11 9.66
CA GLU A 59 -10.53 16.17 10.79
C GLU A 59 -9.20 15.42 10.68
N LEU A 60 -8.87 14.88 9.49
CA LEU A 60 -7.61 14.18 9.23
C LEU A 60 -6.36 15.06 9.45
N ARG A 61 -6.46 16.37 9.19
CA ARG A 61 -5.35 17.32 9.44
C ARG A 61 -5.10 17.56 10.92
N SER A 62 -6.12 17.38 11.76
CA SER A 62 -6.03 17.52 13.22
C SER A 62 -5.54 16.26 13.93
N VAL A 63 -5.48 15.12 13.24
CA VAL A 63 -5.04 13.85 13.82
C VAL A 63 -3.64 13.96 14.41
N ARG A 64 -3.47 13.42 15.62
CA ARG A 64 -2.20 13.45 16.33
C ARG A 64 -1.15 12.64 15.60
N LYS A 65 0.08 13.18 15.59
CA LYS A 65 1.27 12.46 15.12
C LYS A 65 1.94 11.78 16.30
N THR A 66 2.15 10.47 16.19
CA THR A 66 3.03 9.68 17.05
C THR A 66 4.48 9.81 16.57
N MET A 67 5.41 9.16 17.29
CA MET A 67 6.83 9.15 16.94
C MET A 67 7.10 8.54 15.54
N SER A 68 6.28 7.57 15.11
CA SER A 68 6.49 6.78 13.90
C SER A 68 5.43 6.96 12.81
N ASP A 69 4.22 7.45 13.13
CA ASP A 69 3.18 7.80 12.16
C ASP A 69 2.00 8.57 12.79
N PHE A 70 0.89 8.76 12.09
CA PHE A 70 -0.37 9.23 12.69
C PHE A 70 -0.95 8.22 13.69
N ASP A 71 -1.75 8.71 14.64
CA ASP A 71 -2.57 7.86 15.52
C ASP A 71 -3.64 7.15 14.68
N MET A 72 -3.37 5.89 14.30
CA MET A 72 -4.24 5.13 13.40
C MET A 72 -5.63 4.85 14.00
N ALA A 73 -5.77 4.86 15.33
CA ALA A 73 -7.07 4.70 15.98
C ALA A 73 -7.93 5.96 15.77
N GLU A 74 -7.33 7.15 15.88
CA GLU A 74 -7.98 8.43 15.59
C GLU A 74 -8.34 8.53 14.09
N VAL A 75 -7.44 8.10 13.20
CA VAL A 75 -7.75 7.99 11.76
C VAL A 75 -8.94 7.08 11.52
N ALA A 76 -8.98 5.90 12.16
CA ALA A 76 -10.11 4.98 12.02
C ALA A 76 -11.42 5.62 12.49
N GLY A 77 -11.44 6.33 13.62
CA GLY A 77 -12.64 7.05 14.08
C GLY A 77 -13.21 8.06 13.07
N ILE A 78 -12.37 8.59 12.17
CA ILE A 78 -12.76 9.54 11.12
C ILE A 78 -13.13 8.81 9.82
N MET A 79 -12.36 7.80 9.42
CA MET A 79 -12.49 7.12 8.12
C MET A 79 -13.50 5.98 8.14
N ASP A 80 -13.63 5.29 9.27
CA ASP A 80 -14.48 4.11 9.46
C ASP A 80 -15.93 4.52 9.75
N ARG A 81 -16.50 5.28 8.83
CA ARG A 81 -17.90 5.74 8.86
C ARG A 81 -18.59 5.28 7.59
N ALA A 82 -19.78 4.68 7.71
CA ALA A 82 -20.51 4.15 6.55
C ALA A 82 -20.60 5.13 5.37
N PRO A 83 -20.94 6.43 5.54
CA PRO A 83 -20.97 7.38 4.42
C PRO A 83 -19.61 7.58 3.73
N VAL A 84 -18.51 7.52 4.50
CA VAL A 84 -17.15 7.63 3.94
C VAL A 84 -16.82 6.38 3.15
N THR A 85 -17.09 5.20 3.70
CA THR A 85 -16.86 3.92 3.03
C THR A 85 -17.69 3.80 1.75
N ASP A 86 -18.95 4.20 1.77
CA ASP A 86 -19.84 4.18 0.59
C ASP A 86 -19.29 5.05 -0.55
N GLU A 87 -18.81 6.26 -0.22
CA GLU A 87 -18.18 7.16 -1.20
C GLU A 87 -16.85 6.59 -1.73
N VAL A 88 -16.07 5.90 -0.90
CA VAL A 88 -14.87 5.18 -1.34
C VAL A 88 -15.23 4.10 -2.36
N ILE A 89 -16.23 3.26 -2.09
CA ILE A 89 -16.67 2.21 -3.01
C ILE A 89 -17.19 2.82 -4.32
N ARG A 90 -18.02 3.87 -4.25
CA ARG A 90 -18.55 4.57 -5.41
C ARG A 90 -17.44 5.10 -6.31
N HIS A 91 -16.49 5.83 -5.74
CA HIS A 91 -15.37 6.40 -6.50
C HIS A 91 -14.39 5.33 -7.00
N TRP A 92 -14.16 4.28 -6.23
CA TRP A 92 -13.37 3.14 -6.69
C TRP A 92 -14.02 2.51 -7.93
N ASN A 93 -15.33 2.26 -7.91
CA ASN A 93 -16.04 1.69 -9.04
C ASN A 93 -15.95 2.59 -10.29
N GLU A 94 -16.07 3.90 -10.14
CA GLU A 94 -15.96 4.88 -11.24
C GLU A 94 -14.56 4.98 -11.87
N LYS A 95 -13.50 4.76 -11.08
CA LYS A 95 -12.11 5.03 -11.51
C LYS A 95 -11.28 3.77 -11.77
N ALA A 96 -11.50 2.73 -10.98
CA ALA A 96 -10.80 1.46 -11.05
C ALA A 96 -11.57 0.41 -11.85
N GLY A 97 -12.91 0.37 -11.72
CA GLY A 97 -13.74 -0.61 -12.41
C GLY A 97 -13.42 -2.04 -11.99
N ASP A 98 -12.96 -2.86 -12.94
CA ASP A 98 -12.63 -4.27 -12.76
C ASP A 98 -11.17 -4.55 -12.35
N ARG A 99 -10.36 -3.49 -12.21
CA ARG A 99 -8.93 -3.59 -11.89
C ARG A 99 -8.66 -4.26 -10.55
N GLN A 100 -7.64 -5.11 -10.54
CA GLN A 100 -7.09 -5.67 -9.32
C GLN A 100 -6.54 -4.55 -8.43
N THR A 101 -7.07 -4.50 -7.20
CA THR A 101 -6.88 -3.37 -6.31
C THR A 101 -6.32 -3.81 -4.95
N VAL A 102 -5.36 -3.05 -4.45
CA VAL A 102 -4.90 -3.14 -3.06
C VAL A 102 -5.35 -1.90 -2.28
N VAL A 103 -5.99 -2.13 -1.13
CA VAL A 103 -6.48 -1.08 -0.24
C VAL A 103 -5.66 -1.10 1.05
N PHE A 104 -5.13 0.05 1.46
CA PHE A 104 -4.40 0.21 2.71
C PHE A 104 -5.26 0.95 3.73
N CYS A 105 -5.63 0.26 4.82
CA CYS A 105 -6.45 0.81 5.90
C CYS A 105 -5.63 1.15 7.15
N SER A 106 -6.24 1.88 8.09
CA SER A 106 -5.60 2.34 9.33
C SER A 106 -5.53 1.27 10.42
N THR A 107 -6.62 0.55 10.66
CA THR A 107 -6.74 -0.49 11.71
C THR A 107 -7.40 -1.75 11.15
N VAL A 108 -7.28 -2.88 11.85
CA VAL A 108 -7.91 -4.15 11.44
C VAL A 108 -9.43 -4.01 11.37
N ALA A 109 -10.07 -3.42 12.38
CA ALA A 109 -11.52 -3.20 12.37
C ALA A 109 -11.98 -2.35 11.17
N HIS A 110 -11.30 -1.25 10.87
CA HIS A 110 -11.60 -0.44 9.69
C HIS A 110 -11.42 -1.25 8.39
N ALA A 111 -10.38 -2.09 8.33
CA ALA A 111 -10.14 -2.95 7.18
C ALA A 111 -11.21 -4.05 7.01
N GLU A 112 -11.73 -4.60 8.12
CA GLU A 112 -12.87 -5.53 8.10
C GLU A 112 -14.11 -4.85 7.53
N HIS A 113 -14.50 -3.68 8.05
CA HIS A 113 -15.66 -2.94 7.55
C HIS A 113 -15.53 -2.56 6.08
N VAL A 114 -14.35 -2.12 5.63
CA VAL A 114 -14.10 -1.83 4.20
C VAL A 114 -14.21 -3.10 3.36
N THR A 115 -13.66 -4.22 3.83
CA THR A 115 -13.75 -5.52 3.13
C THR A 115 -15.21 -5.96 2.98
N ASP A 116 -16.01 -5.82 4.04
CA ASP A 116 -17.42 -6.18 4.04
C ASP A 116 -18.24 -5.24 3.15
N ALA A 117 -17.90 -3.95 3.09
CA ALA A 117 -18.53 -3.00 2.16
C ALA A 117 -18.27 -3.37 0.69
N PHE A 118 -17.04 -3.77 0.34
CA PHE A 118 -16.75 -4.29 -1.02
C PHE A 118 -17.59 -5.54 -1.33
N ARG A 119 -17.67 -6.49 -0.39
CA ARG A 119 -18.46 -7.72 -0.55
C ARG A 119 -19.95 -7.43 -0.69
N ALA A 120 -20.48 -6.51 0.11
CA ALA A 120 -21.88 -6.06 0.03
C ALA A 120 -22.20 -5.39 -1.32
N ALA A 121 -21.21 -4.73 -1.93
CA ALA A 121 -21.30 -4.17 -3.28
C ALA A 121 -21.09 -5.21 -4.40
N GLY A 122 -20.97 -6.50 -4.08
CA GLY A 122 -20.79 -7.58 -5.05
C GLY A 122 -19.36 -7.74 -5.60
N VAL A 123 -18.36 -7.17 -4.92
CA VAL A 123 -16.95 -7.26 -5.30
C VAL A 123 -16.25 -8.33 -4.47
N SER A 124 -15.51 -9.25 -5.12
CA SER A 124 -14.70 -10.23 -4.39
C SER A 124 -13.56 -9.53 -3.67
N ALA A 125 -13.59 -9.58 -2.33
CA ALA A 125 -12.62 -8.92 -1.48
C ALA A 125 -12.14 -9.82 -0.35
N ALA A 126 -10.86 -9.69 0.01
CA ALA A 126 -10.22 -10.40 1.11
C ALA A 126 -9.38 -9.46 1.96
N LEU A 127 -9.26 -9.78 3.25
CA LEU A 127 -8.51 -9.00 4.23
C LEU A 127 -7.19 -9.69 4.57
N ILE A 128 -6.10 -8.93 4.63
CA ILE A 128 -4.80 -9.37 5.13
C ILE A 128 -4.34 -8.46 6.29
N HIS A 129 -4.15 -9.04 7.48
CA HIS A 129 -3.54 -8.38 8.64
C HIS A 129 -2.48 -9.27 9.31
N GLY A 130 -1.72 -8.70 10.24
CA GLY A 130 -0.52 -9.32 10.82
C GLY A 130 -0.77 -10.61 11.60
N ASP A 131 -1.97 -10.79 12.15
CA ASP A 131 -2.33 -11.96 12.96
C ASP A 131 -2.79 -13.17 12.12
N LEU A 132 -2.92 -13.01 10.80
CA LEU A 132 -3.26 -14.14 9.92
C LEU A 132 -2.10 -15.14 9.87
N ALA A 133 -2.47 -16.42 9.94
CA ALA A 133 -1.54 -17.52 9.69
C ALA A 133 -0.91 -17.38 8.29
N ALA A 134 0.36 -17.76 8.18
CA ALA A 134 1.11 -17.65 6.93
C ALA A 134 0.43 -18.37 5.75
N GLU A 135 -0.15 -19.55 6.01
CA GLU A 135 -0.88 -20.32 5.00
C GLU A 135 -2.16 -19.63 4.53
N THR A 136 -2.92 -19.02 5.45
CA THR A 136 -4.12 -18.23 5.10
C THR A 136 -3.75 -17.03 4.24
N ARG A 137 -2.70 -16.30 4.62
CA ARG A 137 -2.19 -15.18 3.82
C ARG A 137 -1.77 -15.64 2.43
N LYS A 138 -1.06 -16.77 2.34
CA LYS A 138 -0.61 -17.34 1.06
C LYS A 138 -1.79 -17.73 0.18
N ALA A 139 -2.84 -18.33 0.73
CA ALA A 139 -4.06 -18.67 0.00
C ALA A 139 -4.75 -17.42 -0.56
N ILE A 140 -4.97 -16.39 0.26
CA ILE A 140 -5.58 -15.12 -0.20
C ILE A 140 -4.77 -14.48 -1.33
N LEU A 141 -3.44 -14.47 -1.21
CA LEU A 141 -2.57 -13.91 -2.24
C LEU A 141 -2.57 -14.75 -3.52
N ALA A 142 -2.77 -16.07 -3.42
CA ALA A 142 -2.94 -16.94 -4.59
C ALA A 142 -4.29 -16.67 -5.29
N ASP A 143 -5.38 -16.55 -4.55
CA ASP A 143 -6.70 -16.20 -5.10
C ASP A 143 -6.69 -14.81 -5.76
N TYR A 144 -5.97 -13.85 -5.15
CA TYR A 144 -5.74 -12.56 -5.75
C TYR A 144 -4.89 -12.68 -7.02
N ALA A 145 -3.80 -13.45 -7.01
CA ALA A 145 -2.99 -13.63 -8.22
C ALA A 145 -3.75 -14.31 -9.37
N ALA A 146 -4.68 -15.20 -9.06
CA ALA A 146 -5.56 -15.87 -10.02
C ALA A 146 -6.71 -14.98 -10.54
N GLY A 147 -6.98 -13.85 -9.89
CA GLY A 147 -8.10 -12.95 -10.22
C GLY A 147 -9.44 -13.33 -9.56
N ASP A 148 -9.48 -14.40 -8.78
CA ASP A 148 -10.67 -14.81 -8.00
C ASP A 148 -11.02 -13.77 -6.93
N THR A 149 -9.99 -13.18 -6.32
CA THR A 149 -10.12 -11.99 -5.48
C THR A 149 -9.74 -10.74 -6.26
N ARG A 150 -10.68 -9.80 -6.40
CA ARG A 150 -10.42 -8.52 -7.10
C ARG A 150 -9.79 -7.48 -6.19
N VAL A 151 -10.16 -7.45 -4.91
CA VAL A 151 -9.71 -6.44 -3.96
C VAL A 151 -9.05 -7.09 -2.75
N VAL A 152 -7.81 -6.72 -2.45
CA VAL A 152 -7.15 -7.09 -1.19
C VAL A 152 -7.04 -5.86 -0.30
N VAL A 153 -7.73 -5.92 0.83
CA VAL A 153 -7.64 -4.91 1.88
C VAL A 153 -6.57 -5.34 2.87
N ASN A 154 -5.70 -4.43 3.31
CA ASN A 154 -4.62 -4.77 4.23
C ASN A 154 -4.31 -3.69 5.26
N VAL A 155 -3.68 -4.13 6.36
CA VAL A 155 -3.18 -3.27 7.44
C VAL A 155 -1.73 -3.63 7.73
N ALA A 156 -0.80 -2.78 7.30
CA ALA A 156 0.64 -2.88 7.61
C ALA A 156 1.33 -4.21 7.22
N VAL A 157 0.74 -5.03 6.34
CA VAL A 157 1.34 -6.30 5.89
C VAL A 157 1.91 -6.21 4.48
N LEU A 158 1.17 -5.61 3.53
CA LEU A 158 1.59 -5.59 2.12
C LEU A 158 2.54 -4.41 1.79
N THR A 159 3.09 -3.78 2.82
CA THR A 159 4.08 -2.73 2.66
C THR A 159 5.45 -3.27 2.24
N GLU A 160 5.76 -4.54 2.53
CA GLU A 160 7.05 -5.18 2.21
C GLU A 160 6.86 -6.67 1.85
N GLY A 161 7.72 -7.19 0.95
CA GLY A 161 7.81 -8.64 0.70
C GLY A 161 6.75 -9.28 -0.22
N TRP A 162 5.87 -8.49 -0.83
CA TRP A 162 4.91 -8.96 -1.83
C TRP A 162 4.98 -8.10 -3.10
N ASP A 163 4.99 -8.76 -4.26
CA ASP A 163 5.04 -8.16 -5.59
C ASP A 163 4.06 -8.93 -6.50
N HIS A 164 3.08 -8.23 -7.06
CA HIS A 164 2.12 -8.77 -8.03
C HIS A 164 1.89 -7.70 -9.10
N PRO A 165 2.69 -7.70 -10.18
CA PRO A 165 2.66 -6.66 -11.21
C PRO A 165 1.28 -6.35 -11.80
N PRO A 166 0.34 -7.32 -11.97
CA PRO A 166 -1.01 -7.02 -12.45
C PRO A 166 -1.85 -6.11 -11.54
N THR A 167 -1.40 -5.84 -10.31
CA THR A 167 -2.03 -4.83 -9.45
C THR A 167 -2.01 -3.47 -10.13
N SER A 168 -3.18 -2.95 -10.49
CA SER A 168 -3.32 -1.76 -11.33
C SER A 168 -4.09 -0.62 -10.65
N CYS A 169 -4.51 -0.82 -9.39
CA CYS A 169 -5.08 0.22 -8.53
C CYS A 169 -4.57 0.08 -7.09
N VAL A 170 -4.23 1.22 -6.49
CA VAL A 170 -3.88 1.33 -5.07
C VAL A 170 -4.78 2.38 -4.43
N VAL A 171 -5.47 2.00 -3.35
CA VAL A 171 -6.33 2.89 -2.57
C VAL A 171 -5.70 3.10 -1.19
N LEU A 172 -5.52 4.36 -0.80
CA LEU A 172 -5.00 4.73 0.52
C LEU A 172 -6.12 5.29 1.38
N LEU A 173 -6.60 4.50 2.34
CA LEU A 173 -7.61 4.90 3.35
C LEU A 173 -6.98 5.22 4.71
N ARG A 174 -5.70 5.62 4.67
CA ARG A 174 -4.96 6.10 5.82
C ARG A 174 -3.98 7.19 5.41
N PRO A 175 -3.78 8.23 6.24
CA PRO A 175 -2.70 9.15 6.02
C PRO A 175 -1.35 8.47 6.26
N SER A 176 -0.30 9.06 5.70
CA SER A 176 1.07 8.62 5.90
C SER A 176 1.92 9.82 6.28
N SER A 177 2.57 9.74 7.44
CA SER A 177 3.44 10.82 7.93
C SER A 177 4.73 10.95 7.12
N TYR A 178 5.13 9.87 6.45
CA TYR A 178 6.40 9.76 5.76
C TYR A 178 6.21 9.46 4.28
N LYS A 179 6.86 10.26 3.44
CA LYS A 179 6.88 10.09 1.99
C LYS A 179 7.37 8.69 1.59
N SER A 180 8.29 8.10 2.34
CA SER A 180 8.83 6.76 2.09
C SER A 180 7.74 5.68 2.16
N THR A 181 6.94 5.67 3.23
CA THR A 181 5.84 4.71 3.38
C THR A 181 4.79 4.87 2.29
N MET A 182 4.44 6.12 1.94
CA MET A 182 3.55 6.39 0.81
C MET A 182 4.10 5.83 -0.51
N ILE A 183 5.39 6.04 -0.79
CA ILE A 183 6.05 5.52 -2.00
C ILE A 183 6.04 3.99 -2.01
N GLN A 184 6.28 3.33 -0.87
CA GLN A 184 6.23 1.86 -0.78
C GLN A 184 4.84 1.32 -1.10
N MET A 185 3.78 1.96 -0.59
CA MET A 185 2.40 1.56 -0.87
C MET A 185 2.03 1.79 -2.34
N VAL A 186 2.27 2.99 -2.87
CA VAL A 186 1.93 3.33 -4.25
C VAL A 186 2.76 2.52 -5.24
N GLY A 187 4.02 2.21 -4.92
CA GLY A 187 4.93 1.41 -5.73
C GLY A 187 4.39 0.03 -6.10
N ARG A 188 3.45 -0.51 -5.32
CA ARG A 188 2.76 -1.78 -5.62
C ARG A 188 1.92 -1.74 -6.90
N GLY A 189 1.52 -0.55 -7.35
CA GLY A 189 0.75 -0.36 -8.58
C GLY A 189 1.55 0.27 -9.73
N LEU A 190 2.88 0.34 -9.64
CA LEU A 190 3.73 1.00 -10.64
C LEU A 190 4.52 0.02 -11.51
N ARG A 191 4.42 -1.28 -11.28
CA ARG A 191 5.16 -2.28 -12.04
C ARG A 191 4.66 -2.34 -13.48
N THR A 192 5.57 -2.54 -14.42
CA THR A 192 5.22 -2.97 -15.77
C THR A 192 4.75 -4.43 -15.72
N VAL A 193 3.79 -4.77 -16.55
CA VAL A 193 3.33 -6.16 -16.71
C VAL A 193 4.02 -6.73 -17.93
N ASP A 194 4.66 -7.90 -17.77
CA ASP A 194 5.17 -8.67 -18.89
C ASP A 194 4.00 -9.45 -19.53
N PRO A 195 3.65 -9.19 -20.80
CA PRO A 195 2.58 -9.93 -21.48
C PRO A 195 2.87 -11.42 -21.65
N GLU A 196 4.13 -11.87 -21.59
CA GLU A 196 4.47 -13.29 -21.66
C GLU A 196 4.20 -14.02 -20.34
N GLU A 197 4.39 -13.34 -19.19
CA GLU A 197 4.09 -13.88 -17.86
C GLU A 197 2.61 -13.70 -17.47
N HIS A 198 1.97 -12.65 -17.98
CA HIS A 198 0.58 -12.28 -17.71
C HIS A 198 -0.16 -11.94 -19.01
N PRO A 199 -0.59 -12.97 -19.78
CA PRO A 199 -1.28 -12.80 -21.07
C PRO A 199 -2.73 -12.33 -20.95
#